data_AF-A0AA35W7T5-F1
#
_entry.id   AF-A0AA35W7T5-F1
#
_cell.length_a   1.000
_cell.length_b   1.000
_cell.length_c   1.000
_cell.angle_alpha   90.00
_cell.angle_beta   90.00
_cell.angle_gamma   90.00
#
_symmetry.space_group_name_H-M   'P 1'
#
loop_
_entity.id
_entity.type
_entity.pdbx_description
1 polymer ?
#
loop_
_entity_poly.entity_id
_entity_poly.type
_entity_poly.pdbx_seq_one_letter_code
_entity_poly.pdbx_strand_id
1 'polypeptide(L)'
;MNTFFSWLPEKEKQRIRGLEQFDEYEEWHLKCSHYMILCAFKGRVNVLKDHILPNSFVGDDSLRPVYKSVKLTVESIYYSSSCLKRYGHGSCVLSDGSIVIIGGYGESSFGGITPHSRLNDVLKLQLDTEGWKLCSLDNVHGSGPGL
;
A
#
# COMPACT_ATOMS: atom_id res chain seq x y z
N MET A 1 9.98 -11.43 -9.71
CA MET A 1 9.06 -12.53 -9.40
C MET A 1 7.60 -12.35 -9.80
N ASN A 2 7.07 -11.13 -9.96
CA ASN A 2 5.68 -10.96 -10.43
C ASN A 2 5.42 -11.65 -11.79
N THR A 3 6.39 -11.55 -12.69
CA THR A 3 6.36 -12.23 -14.00
C THR A 3 6.30 -13.75 -13.89
N PHE A 4 6.98 -14.34 -12.91
CA PHE A 4 6.93 -15.78 -12.70
C PHE A 4 5.54 -16.23 -12.21
N PHE A 5 4.96 -15.50 -11.25
CA PHE A 5 3.60 -15.79 -10.79
C PHE A 5 2.56 -15.64 -11.91
N SER A 6 2.71 -14.62 -12.78
CA SER A 6 1.81 -14.44 -13.93
C SER A 6 1.93 -15.57 -14.96
N TRP A 7 3.04 -16.30 -15.00
CA TRP A 7 3.23 -17.46 -15.88
C TRP A 7 2.62 -18.77 -15.35
N LEU A 8 2.24 -18.84 -14.08
CA LEU A 8 1.63 -20.06 -13.54
C LEU A 8 0.29 -20.37 -14.25
N PRO A 9 -0.03 -21.66 -14.47
CA PRO A 9 -1.34 -22.07 -14.97
C PRO A 9 -2.47 -21.52 -14.09
N GLU A 10 -3.61 -21.16 -14.68
CA GLU A 10 -4.70 -20.53 -13.92
C GLU A 10 -5.23 -21.44 -12.80
N LYS A 11 -5.26 -22.76 -13.03
CA LYS A 11 -5.58 -23.74 -11.99
C LYS A 11 -4.69 -23.61 -10.76
N GLU A 12 -3.40 -23.35 -10.96
CA GLU A 12 -2.44 -23.21 -9.87
C GLU A 12 -2.60 -21.86 -9.16
N LYS A 13 -2.84 -20.77 -9.91
CA LYS A 13 -3.17 -19.47 -9.32
C LYS A 13 -4.44 -19.54 -8.46
N GLN A 14 -5.47 -20.22 -8.95
CA GLN A 14 -6.72 -20.44 -8.19
C GLN A 14 -6.48 -21.28 -6.93
N ARG A 15 -5.69 -22.37 -7.05
CA ARG A 15 -5.32 -23.18 -5.89
C ARG A 15 -4.60 -22.37 -4.83
N ILE A 16 -3.62 -21.54 -5.22
CA ILE A 16 -2.86 -20.67 -4.30
C ILE A 16 -3.77 -19.62 -3.66
N ARG A 17 -4.60 -18.93 -4.45
CA ARG A 17 -5.57 -17.93 -3.95
C ARG A 17 -6.62 -18.53 -3.00
N GLY A 18 -6.86 -19.85 -3.09
CA GLY A 18 -7.79 -20.56 -2.22
C GLY A 18 -7.18 -21.08 -0.91
N LEU A 19 -5.87 -20.91 -0.68
CA LEU A 19 -5.23 -21.36 0.56
C LEU A 19 -5.61 -20.48 1.76
N GLU A 20 -5.65 -19.16 1.56
CA GLU A 20 -5.98 -18.19 2.59
C GLU A 20 -6.54 -16.90 1.97
N GLN A 21 -7.24 -16.11 2.78
CA GLN A 21 -7.62 -14.76 2.41
C GLN A 21 -6.37 -13.87 2.41
N PHE A 22 -6.08 -13.23 1.27
CA PHE A 22 -4.87 -12.43 1.09
C PHE A 22 -5.24 -11.03 0.57
N ASP A 23 -4.84 -9.99 1.28
CA ASP A 23 -5.06 -8.58 0.91
C ASP A 23 -3.76 -7.76 0.77
N GLU A 24 -2.59 -8.34 1.07
CA GLU A 24 -1.29 -7.66 1.04
C GLU A 24 -0.67 -7.59 -0.38
N TYR A 25 -1.45 -7.22 -1.39
CA TYR A 25 -0.99 -7.23 -2.78
C TYR A 25 0.17 -6.25 -3.02
N GLU A 26 0.14 -5.07 -2.42
CA GLU A 26 1.19 -4.06 -2.56
C GLU A 26 2.54 -4.58 -2.02
N GLU A 27 2.53 -5.18 -0.83
CA GLU A 27 3.72 -5.80 -0.26
C GLU A 27 4.20 -6.98 -1.09
N TRP A 28 3.30 -7.82 -1.59
CA TRP A 28 3.64 -8.91 -2.47
C TRP A 28 4.34 -8.42 -3.73
N HIS A 29 3.80 -7.40 -4.40
CA HIS A 29 4.40 -6.84 -5.61
C HIS A 29 5.78 -6.23 -5.32
N LEU A 30 5.93 -5.55 -4.18
CA LEU A 30 7.19 -5.03 -3.73
C LEU A 30 8.19 -6.17 -3.50
N LYS A 31 7.86 -7.16 -2.67
CA LYS A 31 8.69 -8.35 -2.43
C LYS A 31 9.08 -9.00 -3.75
N CYS A 32 8.11 -9.26 -4.63
CA CYS A 32 8.35 -9.86 -5.92
C CYS A 32 9.26 -9.04 -6.85
N SER A 33 9.34 -7.72 -6.71
CA SER A 33 10.28 -6.90 -7.49
C SER A 33 11.73 -7.03 -7.01
N HIS A 34 11.95 -7.49 -5.78
CA HIS A 34 13.28 -7.65 -5.18
C HIS A 34 13.89 -9.04 -5.39
N TYR A 35 13.16 -9.97 -6.02
CA TYR A 35 13.65 -11.32 -6.30
C TYR A 35 13.67 -11.63 -7.80
N MET A 36 14.78 -12.22 -8.23
CA MET A 36 14.97 -12.76 -9.59
C MET A 36 15.19 -14.27 -9.54
N ILE A 37 14.71 -14.96 -10.58
CA ILE A 37 15.05 -16.36 -10.87
C ILE A 37 15.98 -16.31 -12.08
N LEU A 38 17.16 -16.92 -11.95
CA LEU A 38 18.13 -17.07 -13.02
C LEU A 38 18.29 -18.55 -13.34
N CYS A 39 18.15 -18.90 -14.61
CA CYS A 39 18.43 -20.24 -15.10
C CYS A 39 19.50 -20.16 -16.19
N ALA A 40 20.58 -20.94 -16.06
CA ALA A 40 21.66 -21.05 -17.04
C ALA A 40 21.91 -22.52 -17.38
N PHE A 41 22.31 -22.80 -18.62
CA PHE A 41 22.54 -24.17 -19.11
C PHE A 41 23.81 -24.23 -19.97
N LYS A 42 24.39 -25.42 -20.08
CA LYS A 42 25.52 -25.72 -20.97
C LYS A 42 25.11 -26.81 -21.96
N GLY A 43 25.15 -26.52 -23.25
CA GLY A 43 24.70 -27.44 -24.31
C GLY A 43 23.36 -27.05 -24.92
N ARG A 44 22.66 -28.00 -25.58
CA ARG A 44 21.36 -27.74 -26.24
C ARG A 44 20.20 -27.87 -25.24
N VAL A 45 19.32 -26.87 -25.17
CA VAL A 45 18.24 -26.76 -24.18
C VAL A 45 16.83 -26.81 -24.77
N ASN A 46 16.67 -27.30 -26.00
CA ASN A 46 15.41 -27.20 -26.74
C ASN A 46 14.22 -27.82 -25.98
N VAL A 47 14.44 -28.90 -25.23
CA VAL A 47 13.40 -29.57 -24.44
C VAL A 47 12.93 -28.73 -23.25
N LEU A 48 13.85 -28.01 -22.60
CA LEU A 48 13.52 -27.22 -21.40
C LEU A 48 13.09 -25.80 -21.74
N LYS A 49 13.46 -25.28 -22.92
CA LYS A 49 13.08 -23.93 -23.35
C LYS A 49 11.56 -23.73 -23.29
N ASP A 50 10.80 -24.66 -23.86
CA ASP A 50 9.34 -24.55 -23.96
C ASP A 50 8.63 -24.76 -22.61
N HIS A 51 9.31 -25.37 -21.63
CA HIS A 51 8.77 -25.61 -20.28
C HIS A 51 9.21 -24.57 -19.24
N ILE A 52 10.39 -23.96 -19.39
CA ILE A 52 10.97 -23.01 -18.43
C ILE A 52 10.72 -21.56 -18.87
N LEU A 53 10.71 -21.30 -20.18
CA LEU A 53 10.52 -19.98 -20.75
C LEU A 53 9.19 -19.95 -21.50
N PRO A 54 8.09 -19.54 -20.86
CA PRO A 54 6.83 -19.39 -21.57
C PRO A 54 7.02 -18.42 -22.76
N ASN A 55 6.43 -18.78 -23.90
CA ASN A 55 6.44 -18.01 -25.15
C ASN A 55 5.66 -16.70 -24.99
N SER A 56 6.12 -15.77 -24.18
CA SER A 56 5.43 -14.49 -23.95
C SER A 56 6.34 -13.51 -23.21
N PHE A 57 7.44 -13.16 -23.85
CA PHE A 57 7.93 -11.79 -23.76
C PHE A 57 7.91 -11.21 -25.18
N VAL A 58 6.69 -11.07 -25.72
CA VAL A 58 6.49 -9.99 -26.67
C VAL A 58 6.61 -8.75 -25.79
N GLY A 59 7.77 -8.11 -25.79
CA GLY A 59 7.89 -6.77 -25.26
C GLY A 59 6.85 -5.95 -25.99
N ASP A 60 5.70 -5.73 -25.36
CA ASP A 60 4.65 -4.94 -25.94
C ASP A 60 5.13 -3.50 -25.94
N ASP A 61 5.81 -3.13 -27.01
CA ASP A 61 6.31 -1.78 -27.25
C ASP A 61 5.15 -0.76 -27.34
N SER A 62 3.90 -1.24 -27.32
CA SER A 62 2.68 -0.42 -27.22
C SER A 62 2.39 0.12 -25.82
N LEU A 63 3.05 -0.39 -24.76
CA LEU A 63 2.92 0.13 -23.40
C LEU A 63 3.88 1.30 -23.10
N ARG A 64 4.32 2.04 -24.12
CA ARG A 64 5.05 3.30 -23.89
C ARG A 64 4.04 4.36 -23.45
N PRO A 65 4.07 4.82 -22.19
CA PRO A 65 3.21 5.91 -21.77
C PRO A 65 3.46 7.14 -22.63
N VAL A 66 2.43 7.61 -23.33
CA VAL A 66 2.48 8.88 -24.05
C VAL A 66 2.20 9.99 -23.04
N TYR A 67 3.28 10.63 -22.59
CA TYR A 67 3.17 11.74 -21.64
C TYR A 67 2.68 13.00 -22.38
N LYS A 68 1.55 13.56 -21.93
CA LYS A 68 1.20 14.95 -22.23
C LYS A 68 1.95 15.84 -21.24
N SER A 69 2.63 16.87 -21.75
CA SER A 69 3.26 17.88 -20.90
C SER A 69 2.18 18.69 -20.20
N VAL A 70 2.03 18.49 -18.89
CA VAL A 70 1.13 19.27 -18.03
C VAL A 70 2.00 20.08 -17.08
N LYS A 71 1.78 21.39 -17.05
CA LYS A 71 2.42 22.25 -16.05
C LYS A 71 1.70 22.07 -14.72
N LEU A 72 2.29 21.28 -13.83
CA LEU A 72 1.84 21.13 -12.46
C LEU A 72 2.57 22.15 -11.58
N THR A 73 1.82 22.94 -10.83
CA THR A 73 2.36 23.75 -9.75
C THR A 73 2.28 22.92 -8.48
N VAL A 74 3.43 22.60 -7.89
CA VAL A 74 3.51 21.91 -6.60
C VAL A 74 3.88 22.95 -5.56
N GLU A 75 3.06 23.08 -4.53
CA GLU A 75 3.36 23.90 -3.37
C GLU A 75 3.68 22.98 -2.18
N SER A 76 4.88 23.11 -1.63
CA SER A 76 5.29 22.36 -0.44
C SER A 76 4.72 23.05 0.78
N ILE A 77 3.68 22.46 1.38
CA ILE A 77 3.15 22.92 2.65
C ILE A 77 3.92 22.20 3.76
N TYR A 78 4.67 22.95 4.57
CA TYR A 78 5.42 22.39 5.69
C TYR A 78 4.46 22.08 6.84
N TYR A 79 4.37 20.80 7.19
CA TYR A 79 3.67 20.31 8.37
C TYR A 79 4.67 20.19 9.52
N SER A 80 4.31 20.61 10.74
CA SER A 80 5.15 20.31 11.92
C SER A 80 5.13 18.80 12.18
N SER A 81 6.31 18.20 12.17
CA SER A 81 6.60 16.89 11.60
C SER A 81 6.23 15.64 12.44
N SER A 82 5.03 15.54 13.05
CA SER A 82 4.77 14.44 14.00
C SER A 82 3.45 13.67 13.94
N CYS A 83 2.41 14.03 13.19
CA CYS A 83 1.07 13.61 13.64
C CYS A 83 0.39 12.39 12.94
N LEU A 84 0.71 12.06 11.69
CA LEU A 84 -0.10 11.10 10.91
C LEU A 84 0.70 9.90 10.42
N LYS A 85 1.14 9.08 11.37
CA LYS A 85 1.88 7.84 11.08
C LYS A 85 0.93 6.65 10.91
N ARG A 86 0.17 6.65 9.81
CA ARG A 86 -0.79 5.59 9.50
C ARG A 86 -0.96 5.38 8.00
N TYR A 87 -1.43 4.21 7.61
CA TYR A 87 -1.81 3.84 6.25
C TYR A 87 -3.17 3.14 6.22
N GLY A 88 -3.78 3.05 5.03
CA GLY A 88 -5.09 2.41 4.84
C GLY A 88 -6.24 3.06 5.62
N HIS A 89 -6.14 4.34 5.94
CA HIS A 89 -7.20 5.09 6.64
C HIS A 89 -8.24 5.63 5.64
N GLY A 90 -9.47 5.83 6.11
CA GLY A 90 -10.47 6.60 5.37
C GLY A 90 -10.36 8.09 5.69
N SER A 91 -10.64 8.96 4.72
CA SER A 91 -10.71 10.41 4.95
C SER A 91 -11.82 11.09 4.16
N CYS A 92 -12.34 12.19 4.70
CA CYS A 92 -13.39 13.00 4.07
C CYS A 92 -13.26 14.48 4.46
N VAL A 93 -13.58 15.39 3.54
CA VAL A 93 -13.60 16.85 3.79
C VAL A 93 -14.99 17.24 4.31
N LEU A 94 -15.03 17.99 5.42
CA LEU A 94 -16.25 18.55 6.00
C LEU A 94 -16.60 19.90 5.38
N SER A 95 -17.82 20.37 5.64
CA SER A 95 -18.32 21.66 5.15
C SER A 95 -17.55 22.87 5.67
N ASP A 96 -16.87 22.74 6.82
CA ASP A 96 -16.00 23.77 7.39
C ASP A 96 -14.57 23.77 6.80
N GLY A 97 -14.30 22.91 5.81
CA GLY A 97 -13.00 22.76 5.16
C GLY A 97 -12.00 21.90 5.94
N SER A 98 -12.37 21.36 7.10
CA SER A 98 -11.54 20.40 7.83
C SER A 98 -11.62 19.00 7.22
N ILE A 99 -10.65 18.15 7.53
CA ILE A 99 -10.58 16.77 7.06
C ILE A 99 -10.75 15.83 8.25
N VAL A 100 -11.70 14.91 8.16
CA VAL A 100 -11.84 13.81 9.12
C VAL A 100 -11.04 12.62 8.60
N ILE A 101 -10.29 11.97 9.49
CA ILE A 101 -9.50 10.77 9.23
C ILE A 101 -9.95 9.70 10.21
N ILE A 102 -10.27 8.50 9.72
CA ILE A 102 -10.82 7.41 10.51
C ILE A 102 -9.96 6.15 10.33
N GLY A 103 -9.54 5.60 11.47
CA GLY A 103 -8.89 4.30 11.56
C GLY A 103 -7.59 4.18 10.76
N GLY A 104 -7.39 3.02 10.13
CA GLY A 104 -6.15 2.66 9.46
C GLY A 104 -5.26 1.75 10.31
N TYR A 105 -4.01 1.63 9.91
CA TYR A 105 -2.97 0.89 10.63
C TYR A 105 -1.74 1.77 10.78
N GLY A 106 -1.14 1.81 11.96
CA GLY A 106 -0.08 2.77 12.24
C GLY A 106 0.48 2.62 13.64
N GLU A 107 1.36 3.53 14.03
CA GLU A 107 1.97 3.49 15.36
C GLU A 107 0.92 3.77 16.44
N SER A 108 0.74 2.83 17.38
CA SER A 108 -0.01 3.07 18.62
C SER A 108 0.94 3.20 19.79
N SER A 109 0.89 4.33 20.50
CA SER A 109 1.71 4.51 21.71
C SER A 109 1.06 3.78 22.88
N PHE A 110 1.60 2.63 23.26
CA PHE A 110 1.17 1.91 24.47
C PHE A 110 2.36 1.63 25.39
N GLY A 111 2.38 2.26 26.57
CA GLY A 111 3.38 2.00 27.60
C GLY A 111 4.84 2.29 27.20
N GLY A 112 5.08 3.22 26.28
CA GLY A 112 6.43 3.56 25.78
C GLY A 112 6.93 2.65 24.63
N ILE A 113 6.13 1.68 24.20
CA ILE A 113 6.38 0.88 22.98
C ILE A 113 5.49 1.43 21.88
N THR A 114 6.03 1.54 20.67
CA THR A 114 5.31 1.99 19.46
C THR A 114 5.12 0.83 18.48
N PRO A 115 4.36 -0.23 18.82
CA PRO A 115 4.01 -1.23 17.82
C PRO A 115 3.09 -0.60 16.77
N HIS A 116 3.17 -1.12 15.54
CA HIS A 116 2.11 -0.85 14.58
C HIS A 116 0.89 -1.71 14.93
N SER A 117 -0.29 -1.10 14.95
CA SER A 117 -1.56 -1.78 15.23
C SER A 117 -2.71 -1.16 14.44
N ARG A 118 -3.87 -1.81 14.48
CA ARG A 118 -5.11 -1.24 13.96
C ARG A 118 -5.48 -0.04 14.83
N LEU A 119 -5.68 1.10 14.18
CA LEU A 119 -6.06 2.33 14.83
C LEU A 119 -7.58 2.45 14.83
N ASN A 120 -8.12 2.86 15.95
CA ASN A 120 -9.55 2.96 16.24
C ASN A 120 -9.94 4.40 16.63
N ASP A 121 -9.07 5.36 16.35
CA ASP A 121 -9.24 6.78 16.61
C ASP A 121 -9.90 7.51 15.43
N VAL A 122 -10.52 8.63 15.76
CA VAL A 122 -11.03 9.62 14.80
C VAL A 122 -10.23 10.90 14.96
N LEU A 123 -9.60 11.35 13.88
CA LEU A 123 -8.80 12.57 13.88
C LEU A 123 -9.46 13.64 13.01
N LYS A 124 -9.35 14.89 13.44
CA LYS A 124 -9.70 16.10 12.66
C LYS A 124 -8.43 16.83 12.30
N LEU A 125 -8.19 17.03 11.02
CA LEU A 125 -7.13 17.87 10.48
C LEU A 125 -7.74 19.20 10.01
N GLN A 126 -7.22 20.32 10.50
CA GLN A 126 -7.73 21.65 10.19
C GLN A 126 -6.59 22.56 9.76
N LEU A 127 -6.79 23.33 8.68
CA LEU A 127 -5.85 24.36 8.25
C LEU A 127 -6.13 25.65 9.02
N ASP A 128 -5.11 26.19 9.66
CA ASP A 128 -5.13 27.51 10.30
C ASP A 128 -4.01 28.42 9.76
N THR A 129 -3.84 29.59 10.37
CA THR A 129 -2.84 30.59 9.95
C THR A 129 -1.39 30.14 10.13
N GLU A 130 -1.15 29.15 10.98
CA GLU A 130 0.18 28.59 11.29
C GLU A 130 0.45 27.29 10.53
N GLY A 131 -0.55 26.74 9.85
CA GLY A 131 -0.47 25.55 9.03
C GLY A 131 -1.56 24.54 9.34
N TRP A 132 -1.35 23.28 9.00
CA TRP A 132 -2.30 22.25 9.38
C TRP A 132 -2.10 21.86 10.85
N LYS A 133 -3.20 21.66 11.58
CA LYS A 133 -3.23 21.15 12.96
C LYS A 133 -4.08 19.89 13.04
N LEU A 134 -3.58 18.90 13.78
CA LEU A 134 -4.29 17.63 14.04
C LEU A 134 -4.87 17.64 15.45
N CYS A 135 -6.14 17.27 15.57
CA CYS A 135 -6.84 17.08 16.84
C CYS A 135 -7.46 15.68 16.88
N SER A 136 -7.29 14.93 17.97
CA SER A 136 -8.08 13.71 18.21
C SER A 136 -9.49 14.12 18.65
N LEU A 137 -10.49 13.45 18.07
CA LEU A 137 -11.91 13.60 18.42
C LEU A 137 -12.34 12.56 19.47
N ASP A 138 -11.42 11.72 19.96
CA ASP A 138 -11.68 10.71 20.98
C ASP A 138 -11.68 11.33 22.38
N ASN A 139 -12.67 12.20 22.65
CA ASN A 139 -13.00 12.66 23.98
C ASN A 139 -14.50 12.50 24.24
N VAL A 140 -14.95 11.24 24.24
CA VAL A 140 -16.08 10.83 25.06
C VAL A 140 -15.70 9.51 25.74
N HIS A 141 -14.78 9.57 26.70
CA HIS A 141 -14.85 8.63 27.82
C HIS A 141 -16.12 8.98 28.59
N GLY A 142 -17.24 8.41 28.15
CA GLY A 142 -18.35 8.12 29.03
C GLY A 142 -17.79 7.23 30.13
N SER A 143 -17.66 7.79 31.32
CA SER A 143 -17.54 7.07 32.57
C SER A 143 -18.75 6.15 32.75
N GLY A 144 -18.70 4.98 32.13
CA GLY A 144 -19.57 3.85 32.45
C GLY A 144 -18.96 3.08 33.61
N PRO A 145 -19.72 2.73 34.66
CA PRO A 145 -19.18 2.07 35.84
C PRO A 145 -18.72 0.65 35.47
N GLY A 146 -17.60 0.24 36.07
CA GLY A 146 -17.12 -1.13 35.96
C GLY A 146 -18.15 -2.13 36.45
N LEU A 147 -18.21 -3.26 35.74
CA LEU A 147 -18.65 -4.56 36.23
C LEU A 147 -17.59 -5.58 35.83
#